data_AF-A0A2X1QGX6-F1
#
_entry.id   AF-A0A2X1QGX6-F1
#
_cell.length_a   1.000
_cell.length_b   1.000
_cell.length_c   1.000
_cell.angle_alpha   90.00
_cell.angle_beta   90.00
_cell.angle_gamma   90.00
#
_symmetry.space_group_name_H-M   'P 1'
#
loop_
_entity.id
_entity.type
_entity.pdbx_description
1 polymer ?
#
loop_
_entity_poly.entity_id
_entity_poly.type
_entity_poly.pdbx_seq_one_letter_code
_entity_poly.pdbx_strand_id
1 'polypeptide(L)'
;MVALLVYGTPIADLYQQRTGLPLDRKAMADKVRKLGFEIYAGKGCTEYGVAGTIAEICRNIFTGSHRALAVSCILDGEYGVSGAAAGVPAVLARVA
;
A
#
# COMPACT_ATOMS: atom_id res chain seq x y z
N MET A 1 2.81 14.22 3.13
CA MET A 1 3.74 13.14 2.73
C MET A 1 3.64 12.04 3.77
N VAL A 2 3.40 10.78 3.39
CA VAL A 2 3.32 9.65 4.34
C VAL A 2 4.75 9.20 4.67
N ALA A 3 5.04 9.01 5.96
CA ALA A 3 6.35 8.53 6.40
C ALA A 3 6.47 7.01 6.22
N LEU A 4 7.60 6.55 5.66
CA LEU A 4 7.97 5.13 5.60
C LEU A 4 8.85 4.83 6.82
N LEU A 5 8.36 3.97 7.71
CA LEU A 5 8.96 3.73 9.02
C LEU A 5 9.21 2.22 9.24
N VAL A 6 10.22 1.91 10.03
CA VAL A 6 10.48 0.59 10.60
C VAL A 6 10.58 0.77 12.11
N TYR A 7 9.63 0.20 12.87
CA TYR A 7 9.49 0.41 14.32
C TYR A 7 9.58 1.89 14.75
N GLY A 8 8.93 2.78 13.99
CA GLY A 8 8.93 4.22 14.25
C GLY A 8 10.17 4.99 13.75
N THR A 9 11.21 4.31 13.30
CA THR A 9 12.41 4.94 12.74
C THR A 9 12.23 5.18 11.23
N PRO A 10 12.55 6.38 10.70
CA PRO A 10 12.53 6.62 9.26
C PRO A 10 13.40 5.63 8.50
N ILE A 11 12.84 5.01 7.46
CA ILE A 11 13.54 3.95 6.71
C ILE A 11 14.84 4.46 6.05
N ALA A 12 14.90 5.74 5.69
CA ALA A 12 16.10 6.33 5.09
C ALA A 12 17.27 6.37 6.10
N ASP A 13 17.00 6.78 7.33
CA ASP A 13 17.99 6.84 8.41
C ASP A 13 18.47 5.43 8.75
N LEU A 14 17.54 4.48 8.90
CA LEU A 14 17.86 3.09 9.17
C LEU A 14 18.69 2.47 8.03
N TYR A 15 18.35 2.74 6.77
CA TYR A 15 19.08 2.23 5.62
C TYR A 15 20.52 2.77 5.56
N GLN A 16 20.70 4.07 5.83
CA GLN A 16 22.01 4.71 5.90
C GLN A 16 22.86 4.13 7.04
N GLN A 17 22.27 3.95 8.23
CA GLN A 17 22.97 3.37 9.39
C GLN A 17 23.42 1.92 9.12
N ARG A 18 22.64 1.14 8.36
CA ARG A 18 22.92 -0.28 8.11
C ARG A 18 23.83 -0.53 6.92
N THR A 19 23.73 0.28 5.87
CA THR A 19 24.44 0.04 4.60
C THR A 19 25.55 1.06 4.33
N GLY A 20 25.55 2.20 5.01
CA GLY A 20 26.44 3.31 4.71
C GLY A 20 26.06 4.09 3.44
N LEU A 21 24.97 3.72 2.77
CA LEU A 21 24.52 4.31 1.51
C LEU A 21 23.18 5.03 1.68
N PRO A 22 22.92 6.10 0.89
CA PRO A 22 21.63 6.76 0.88
C PRO A 22 20.57 5.89 0.20
N LEU A 23 19.34 5.96 0.69
CA LEU A 23 18.22 5.23 0.10
C LEU A 23 17.74 5.92 -1.20
N ASP A 24 17.88 5.24 -2.34
CA ASP A 24 17.29 5.71 -3.59
C ASP A 24 15.78 5.42 -3.64
N ARG A 25 15.01 6.42 -3.20
CA ARG A 25 13.54 6.37 -3.22
C ARG A 25 12.97 6.34 -4.63
N LYS A 26 13.64 6.95 -5.62
CA LYS A 26 13.13 7.03 -6.99
C LYS A 26 13.25 5.68 -7.66
N ALA A 27 14.43 5.05 -7.60
CA ALA A 27 14.63 3.72 -8.13
C ALA A 27 13.69 2.69 -7.47
N MET A 28 13.48 2.78 -6.15
CA MET A 28 12.52 1.92 -5.45
C MET A 28 11.08 2.11 -5.97
N ALA A 29 10.63 3.36 -6.10
CA ALA A 29 9.27 3.65 -6.56
C ALA A 29 9.07 3.20 -8.01
N ASP A 30 10.06 3.39 -8.88
CA ASP A 30 10.01 2.95 -10.28
C ASP A 30 9.98 1.43 -10.40
N LYS A 31 10.73 0.72 -9.54
CA LYS A 31 10.66 -0.75 -9.44
C LYS A 31 9.26 -1.22 -9.03
N VAL A 32 8.67 -0.63 -7.99
CA VAL A 32 7.33 -1.00 -7.51
C VAL A 32 6.27 -0.78 -8.60
N ARG A 33 6.33 0.33 -9.34
CA ARG A 33 5.39 0.61 -10.45
C ARG A 33 5.47 -0.41 -11.59
N LYS A 34 6.66 -0.94 -11.86
CA LYS A 34 6.90 -1.85 -13.00
C LYS A 34 6.66 -3.32 -12.67
N LEU A 35 6.70 -3.69 -11.38
CA LEU A 35 6.67 -5.09 -10.94
C LEU A 35 5.47 -5.88 -11.48
N GLY A 36 4.29 -5.26 -11.59
CA GLY A 36 3.10 -5.91 -12.16
C GLY A 36 3.32 -6.35 -13.62
N PHE A 37 3.97 -5.51 -14.43
CA PHE A 37 4.31 -5.83 -15.81
C PHE A 37 5.38 -6.91 -15.91
N GLU A 38 6.37 -6.90 -15.00
CA GLU A 38 7.41 -7.94 -14.94
C GLU A 38 6.81 -9.32 -14.63
N ILE A 39 5.90 -9.40 -13.66
CA ILE A 39 5.17 -10.63 -13.32
C ILE A 39 4.33 -11.09 -14.51
N TYR A 40 3.58 -10.17 -15.13
CA TYR A 40 2.77 -10.48 -16.30
C TYR A 40 3.63 -11.02 -17.46
N ALA A 41 4.78 -10.41 -17.74
CA ALA A 41 5.68 -10.90 -18.78
C ALA A 41 6.21 -12.32 -18.50
N GLY A 42 6.38 -12.69 -17.23
CA GLY A 42 6.88 -14.00 -16.84
C GLY A 42 5.84 -15.13 -16.89
N LYS A 43 4.58 -14.87 -16.50
CA LYS A 43 3.55 -15.92 -16.38
C LYS A 43 2.18 -15.61 -17.01
N GLY A 44 2.03 -14.44 -17.62
CA GLY A 44 0.81 -14.00 -18.32
C GLY A 44 -0.31 -13.46 -17.43
N CYS A 45 -0.08 -13.31 -16.12
CA CYS A 45 -1.14 -12.95 -15.15
C CYS A 45 -0.58 -12.48 -13.79
N THR A 46 -1.38 -11.80 -12.96
CA THR A 46 -0.98 -11.20 -11.65
C THR A 46 -1.95 -11.53 -10.50
N GLU A 47 -2.44 -12.77 -10.45
CA GLU A 47 -3.57 -13.25 -9.63
C GLU A 47 -3.23 -13.54 -8.17
N TYR A 48 -2.06 -14.12 -7.86
CA TYR A 48 -1.78 -14.57 -6.48
C TYR A 48 -1.65 -13.41 -5.49
N GLY A 49 -0.99 -12.31 -5.89
CA GLY A 49 -0.83 -11.14 -5.04
C GLY A 49 -2.18 -10.48 -4.73
N VAL A 50 -2.97 -10.19 -5.77
CA VAL A 50 -4.29 -9.57 -5.60
C VAL A 50 -5.28 -10.47 -4.86
N ALA A 51 -5.26 -11.78 -5.09
CA ALA A 51 -6.09 -12.73 -4.35
C ALA A 51 -5.76 -12.71 -2.84
N GLY A 52 -4.47 -12.64 -2.48
CA GLY A 52 -4.04 -12.49 -1.10
C GLY A 52 -4.54 -11.19 -0.46
N THR A 53 -4.44 -10.07 -1.18
CA THR A 53 -4.96 -8.77 -0.72
C THR A 53 -6.48 -8.79 -0.51
N ILE A 54 -7.23 -9.39 -1.44
CA ILE A 54 -8.69 -9.53 -1.30
C ILE A 54 -9.04 -10.39 -0.09
N ALA A 55 -8.36 -11.53 0.08
CA ALA A 55 -8.56 -12.40 1.24
C ALA A 55 -8.29 -11.67 2.56
N GLU A 56 -7.25 -10.84 2.62
CA GLU A 56 -6.97 -9.98 3.78
C GLU A 56 -8.09 -8.97 4.02
N ILE A 57 -8.55 -8.24 2.99
CA ILE A 57 -9.65 -7.28 3.11
C ILE A 57 -10.92 -7.96 3.64
N CYS A 58 -11.33 -9.09 3.05
CA CYS A 58 -12.49 -9.86 3.49
C CYS A 58 -12.34 -10.29 4.95
N ARG A 59 -11.18 -10.84 5.33
CA ARG A 59 -10.90 -11.23 6.71
C ARG A 59 -11.07 -10.04 7.67
N ASN A 60 -10.52 -8.87 7.34
CA ASN A 60 -10.62 -7.68 8.19
C ASN A 60 -12.07 -7.20 8.36
N ILE A 61 -12.90 -7.30 7.33
CA ILE A 61 -14.33 -6.99 7.38
C ILE A 61 -15.07 -7.98 8.29
N PHE A 62 -14.85 -9.29 8.10
CA PHE A 62 -15.56 -10.31 8.87
C PHE A 62 -15.15 -10.36 10.34
N THR A 63 -13.88 -10.10 10.66
CA THR A 63 -13.39 -10.13 12.05
C THR A 63 -13.60 -8.81 12.78
N GLY A 64 -13.96 -7.71 12.09
CA GLY A 64 -14.11 -6.39 12.71
C GLY A 64 -12.80 -5.88 13.32
N SER A 65 -11.66 -6.13 12.68
CA SER A 65 -10.34 -5.83 13.26
C SER A 65 -10.00 -4.34 13.38
N HIS A 66 -10.80 -3.45 12.78
CA HIS A 66 -10.58 -1.99 12.74
C HIS A 66 -9.16 -1.58 12.27
N ARG A 67 -8.57 -2.36 11.35
CA ARG A 67 -7.26 -2.06 10.78
C ARG A 67 -7.36 -1.02 9.66
N ALA A 68 -6.39 -0.10 9.64
CA ALA A 68 -6.17 0.79 8.50
C ALA A 68 -5.48 0.02 7.37
N LEU A 69 -6.11 0.01 6.19
CA LEU A 69 -5.56 -0.58 4.96
C LEU A 69 -5.54 0.48 3.85
N ALA A 70 -4.60 0.35 2.91
CA ALA A 70 -4.64 1.15 1.70
C ALA A 70 -5.66 0.53 0.72
N VAL A 71 -6.81 1.18 0.56
CA VAL A 71 -7.91 0.72 -0.28
C VAL A 71 -8.46 1.89 -1.11
N SER A 72 -9.20 1.58 -2.18
CA SER A 72 -9.86 2.62 -2.96
C SER A 72 -11.14 3.05 -2.26
N CYS A 73 -11.27 4.33 -1.94
CA CYS A 73 -12.47 4.91 -1.34
C CYS A 73 -12.96 6.10 -2.18
N ILE A 74 -14.28 6.32 -2.20
CA ILE A 74 -14.86 7.54 -2.76
C ILE A 74 -14.50 8.69 -1.81
N LEU A 75 -13.80 9.68 -2.34
CA LEU A 75 -13.41 10.87 -1.58
C LEU A 75 -14.61 11.81 -1.43
N ASP A 76 -14.69 12.46 -0.28
CA ASP A 76 -15.72 13.45 0.09
C ASP A 76 -15.08 14.74 0.63
N GLY A 77 -14.10 15.24 -0.12
CA GLY A 77 -13.36 16.48 0.20
C GLY A 77 -11.91 16.24 0.62
N GLU A 78 -11.50 14.99 0.86
CA GLU A 78 -10.09 14.67 1.11
C GLU A 78 -9.22 15.11 -0.07
N TYR A 79 -8.07 15.71 0.24
CA TYR A 79 -7.15 16.27 -0.75
C TYR A 79 -7.79 17.30 -1.69
N GLY A 80 -8.95 17.87 -1.33
CA GLY A 80 -9.71 18.80 -2.17
C GLY A 80 -10.49 18.13 -3.31
N VAL A 81 -10.75 16.82 -3.21
CA VAL A 81 -11.42 16.04 -4.26
C VAL A 81 -12.69 15.39 -3.68
N SER A 82 -13.78 15.41 -4.45
CA SER A 82 -15.06 14.78 -4.08
C SER A 82 -15.63 13.97 -5.25
N GLY A 83 -16.26 12.83 -4.95
CA GLY A 83 -16.96 11.99 -5.94
C GLY A 83 -16.06 11.12 -6.82
N ALA A 84 -14.74 11.12 -6.59
CA ALA A 84 -13.79 10.24 -7.27
C ALA A 84 -13.26 9.16 -6.31
N ALA A 85 -13.03 7.96 -6.83
CA ALA A 85 -12.40 6.89 -6.06
C ALA A 85 -10.87 6.94 -6.19
N ALA A 86 -10.16 6.90 -5.06
CA ALA A 86 -8.70 6.89 -5.04
C ALA A 86 -8.17 5.99 -3.92
N GLY A 87 -6.95 5.46 -4.12
CA GLY A 87 -6.24 4.69 -3.10
C GLY A 87 -5.83 5.57 -1.92
N VAL A 88 -6.45 5.35 -0.77
CA VAL A 88 -6.21 6.09 0.48
C VAL A 88 -6.15 5.12 1.67
N PRO A 89 -5.49 5.50 2.77
CA PRO A 89 -5.61 4.73 4.01
C PRO A 89 -7.02 4.88 4.57
N ALA A 90 -7.73 3.76 4.76
CA ALA A 90 -9.05 3.73 5.38
C ALA A 90 -9.15 2.62 6.43
N VAL A 91 -9.91 2.87 7.50
CA VAL A 91 -10.20 1.86 8.52
C VAL A 91 -11.41 1.06 8.08
N LEU A 92 -11.22 -0.24 7.90
CA LEU A 92 -12.33 -1.14 7.59
C LEU A 92 -13.04 -1.55 8.89
N ALA A 93 -14.33 -1.22 8.98
CA ALA A 93 -15.21 -1.63 10.05
C ALA A 93 -16.41 -2.38 9.48
N ARG A 94 -16.97 -3.30 10.26
CA ARG A 94 -18.25 -3.92 9.93
C ARG A 94 -19.35 -2.90 10.18
N VAL A 95 -20.11 -2.57 9.15
CA VAL A 95 -21.34 -1.80 9.30
C VAL A 95 -22.43 -2.80 9.73
N ALA A 96 -23.05 -2.53 10.87
CA ALA A 96 -24.13 -3.35 11.42
C ALA A 96 -25.44 -3.12 10.64
#